data_AF-A0A948FNU6-F1
#
_entry.id   AF-A0A948FNU6-F1
#
_cell.length_a   1.000
_cell.length_b   1.000
_cell.length_c   1.000
_cell.angle_alpha   90.00
_cell.angle_beta   90.00
_cell.angle_gamma   90.00
#
_symmetry.space_group_name_H-M   'P 1'
#
loop_
_entity.id
_entity.type
_entity.pdbx_description
1 polymer ?
#
loop_
_entity_poly.entity_id
_entity_poly.type
_entity_poly.pdbx_seq_one_letter_code
_entity_poly.pdbx_strand_id
1 'polypeptide(L)'
;MVASKSARERKAAVEAGLLATVKIDLDAQGGFAYKISCTACTTTVAGKEKTRSRRPWSAYRPGADNGYLAAMDRWVFHLHEQHADTDATEAPCLAYLAEAQQRLHERRLEQEARGR
;
A
#
# COMPACT_ATOMS: atom_id res chain seq x y z
N MET A 1 14.78 -20.84 0.61
CA MET A 1 13.77 -20.73 1.68
C MET A 1 13.00 -19.44 1.45
N VAL A 2 11.70 -19.51 1.14
CA VAL A 2 10.86 -18.30 0.93
C VAL A 2 10.51 -17.71 2.30
N ALA A 3 10.74 -16.42 2.51
CA ALA A 3 10.45 -15.76 3.78
C ALA A 3 8.99 -15.97 4.19
N SER A 4 8.75 -16.39 5.44
CA SER A 4 7.42 -16.65 5.98
C SER A 4 6.55 -15.38 5.97
N LYS A 5 5.22 -15.56 5.98
CA LYS A 5 4.24 -14.46 6.10
C LYS A 5 4.67 -13.43 7.15
N SER A 6 4.98 -13.90 8.36
CA SER A 6 5.35 -13.03 9.48
C SER A 6 6.67 -12.28 9.25
N ALA A 7 7.64 -12.88 8.55
CA ALA A 7 8.87 -12.19 8.20
C ALA A 7 8.62 -11.05 7.20
N ARG A 8 7.73 -11.28 6.22
CA ARG A 8 7.31 -10.26 5.24
C ARG A 8 6.49 -9.15 5.89
N GLU A 9 5.58 -9.48 6.80
CA GLU A 9 4.79 -8.49 7.55
C GLU A 9 5.70 -7.57 8.36
N ARG A 10 6.64 -8.14 9.12
CA ARG A 10 7.58 -7.35 9.92
C ARG A 10 8.44 -6.44 9.06
N LYS A 11 9.00 -6.96 7.95
CA LYS A 11 9.79 -6.15 7.01
C LYS A 11 8.95 -4.99 6.47
N ALA A 12 7.75 -5.28 5.99
CA ALA A 12 6.84 -4.29 5.46
C ALA A 12 6.43 -3.24 6.50
N ALA A 13 6.20 -3.64 7.76
CA ALA A 13 5.87 -2.73 8.84
C ALA A 13 7.03 -1.80 9.20
N VAL A 14 8.27 -2.32 9.22
CA VAL A 14 9.47 -1.51 9.45
C VAL A 14 9.67 -0.50 8.32
N GLU A 15 9.50 -0.92 7.07
CA GLU A 15 9.63 -0.01 5.92
C GLU A 15 8.51 1.05 5.88
N ALA A 16 7.28 0.68 6.24
CA ALA A 16 6.13 1.57 6.14
C ALA A 16 6.09 2.65 7.25
N GLY A 17 6.81 2.45 8.35
CA GLY A 17 6.91 3.43 9.44
C GLY A 17 5.79 3.37 10.49
N LEU A 18 5.86 4.27 11.47
CA LEU A 18 5.03 4.22 12.69
C LEU A 18 3.53 4.45 12.45
N LEU A 19 3.17 5.20 11.39
CA LEU A 19 1.79 5.47 11.03
C LEU A 19 1.11 4.31 10.29
N ALA A 20 1.88 3.28 9.94
CA ALA A 20 1.42 2.13 9.17
C ALA A 20 1.05 0.95 10.07
N THR A 21 -0.12 0.36 9.82
CA THR A 21 -0.44 -1.00 10.25
C THR A 21 -0.44 -1.92 9.04
N VAL A 22 0.53 -2.83 8.98
CA VAL A 22 0.65 -3.81 7.89
C VAL A 22 0.07 -5.16 8.31
N LYS A 23 -0.78 -5.72 7.44
CA LYS A 23 -1.26 -7.09 7.51
C LYS A 23 -1.06 -7.76 6.16
N ILE A 24 -0.64 -9.02 6.17
CA ILE A 24 -0.60 -9.87 4.99
C ILE A 24 -1.65 -10.95 5.16
N ASP A 25 -2.51 -11.12 4.18
CA ASP A 25 -3.45 -12.24 4.11
C ASP A 25 -3.00 -13.21 3.01
N LEU A 26 -3.48 -14.45 3.07
CA LEU A 26 -3.32 -15.40 1.96
C LEU A 26 -4.58 -15.32 1.10
N ASP A 27 -4.40 -15.09 -0.19
CA ASP A 27 -5.51 -15.17 -1.13
C ASP A 27 -5.88 -16.62 -1.45
N ALA A 28 -6.99 -16.81 -2.17
CA ALA A 28 -7.51 -18.14 -2.52
C ALA A 28 -6.54 -18.99 -3.36
N GLN A 29 -5.50 -18.38 -3.95
CA GLN A 29 -4.49 -19.03 -4.77
C GLN A 29 -3.15 -19.21 -4.02
N GLY A 30 -3.12 -18.91 -2.71
CA GLY A 30 -1.92 -18.99 -1.89
C GLY A 30 -0.95 -17.82 -2.09
N GLY A 31 -1.36 -16.76 -2.79
CA GLY A 31 -0.62 -15.52 -2.92
C GLY A 31 -0.69 -14.67 -1.64
N PHE A 32 0.36 -13.88 -1.39
CA PHE A 32 0.39 -12.95 -0.27
C PHE A 32 -0.34 -11.65 -0.65
N ALA A 33 -1.53 -11.44 -0.10
CA ALA A 33 -2.27 -10.20 -0.22
C ALA A 33 -1.79 -9.19 0.82
N TYR A 34 -1.36 -8.01 0.40
CA TYR A 34 -0.82 -7.00 1.31
C TYR A 34 -1.88 -5.95 1.62
N LYS A 35 -2.00 -5.61 2.91
CA LYS A 35 -2.86 -4.54 3.41
C LYS A 35 -2.07 -3.61 4.32
N ILE A 36 -1.86 -2.38 3.86
CA ILE A 36 -1.25 -1.31 4.66
C ILE A 36 -2.36 -0.34 5.05
N SER A 37 -2.51 -0.04 6.35
CA SER A 37 -3.55 0.86 6.85
C SER A 37 -2.91 2.05 7.57
N CYS A 38 -3.45 3.25 7.35
CA CYS A 38 -3.06 4.44 8.10
C CYS A 38 -3.76 4.43 9.46
N THR A 39 -3.03 4.70 10.54
CA THR A 39 -3.61 4.84 11.89
C THR A 39 -4.23 6.22 12.12
N ALA A 40 -3.79 7.24 11.37
CA ALA A 40 -4.27 8.62 11.50
C ALA A 40 -5.36 8.98 10.49
N CYS A 41 -5.22 8.57 9.23
CA CYS A 41 -6.16 8.93 8.17
C CYS A 41 -7.35 7.99 8.10
N THR A 42 -8.52 8.56 7.83
CA THR A 42 -9.77 7.83 7.62
C THR A 42 -10.43 8.23 6.31
N THR A 43 -11.02 7.26 5.62
CA THR A 43 -11.74 7.44 4.37
C THR A 43 -13.22 7.11 4.51
N THR A 44 -14.06 7.81 3.77
CA THR A 44 -15.49 7.49 3.67
C THR A 44 -15.68 6.43 2.59
N VAL A 45 -16.20 5.27 3.00
CA VAL A 45 -16.55 4.20 2.07
C VAL A 45 -18.07 4.16 1.92
N ALA A 46 -18.53 4.18 0.67
CA ALA A 46 -19.91 3.93 0.33
C ALA A 46 -20.24 2.46 0.65
N GLY A 47 -21.14 2.23 1.60
CA GLY A 47 -21.66 0.90 1.88
C GLY A 47 -22.62 0.41 0.79
N LYS A 48 -22.98 -0.89 0.85
CA LYS A 48 -24.08 -1.46 0.04
C LYS A 48 -25.44 -0.80 0.33
N GLU A 49 -25.55 -0.24 1.53
CA GLU A 49 -26.67 0.55 2.01
C GLU A 49 -26.20 2.01 2.09
N LYS A 50 -27.08 2.99 1.86
CA LYS A 50 -26.75 4.45 1.77
C LYS A 50 -26.07 5.05 3.02
N THR A 51 -25.71 4.24 4.00
CA THR A 51 -24.93 4.57 5.18
C THR A 51 -23.45 4.74 4.83
N ARG A 52 -22.97 5.99 4.88
CA ARG A 52 -21.54 6.30 4.78
C ARG A 52 -20.87 5.87 6.08
N SER A 53 -19.92 4.93 6.00
CA SER A 53 -19.11 4.52 7.15
C SER A 53 -17.70 5.09 7.02
N ARG A 54 -17.12 5.52 8.14
CA ARG A 54 -15.75 6.02 8.21
C ARG A 54 -14.84 4.85 8.58
N ARG A 55 -13.91 4.50 7.70
CA ARG A 55 -12.91 3.43 7.94
C ARG A 55 -11.51 4.02 7.88
N PRO A 56 -10.52 3.45 8.59
CA PRO A 56 -9.14 3.83 8.39
C PRO A 56 -8.79 3.68 6.92
N TRP A 57 -8.01 4.63 6.39
CA TRP A 57 -7.51 4.54 5.03
C TRP A 57 -6.64 3.29 4.92
N SER A 58 -6.79 2.53 3.84
CA SER A 58 -5.94 1.36 3.62
C SER A 58 -5.67 1.10 2.14
N ALA A 59 -4.46 0.65 1.83
CA ALA A 59 -4.05 0.11 0.55
C ALA A 59 -4.08 -1.42 0.61
N TYR A 60 -5.14 -2.03 0.05
CA TYR A 60 -5.24 -3.47 -0.13
C TYR A 60 -4.87 -3.86 -1.56
N ARG A 61 -4.00 -4.86 -1.72
CA ARG A 61 -3.60 -5.42 -3.01
C ARG A 61 -3.52 -6.96 -2.96
N PRO A 62 -4.20 -7.67 -3.88
CA PRO A 62 -4.08 -9.11 -4.00
C PRO A 62 -2.69 -9.53 -4.48
N GLY A 63 -2.31 -10.79 -4.25
CA GLY A 63 -0.95 -11.28 -4.49
C GLY A 63 -0.57 -11.51 -5.96
N ALA A 64 -1.49 -11.31 -6.91
CA ALA A 64 -1.32 -11.69 -8.32
C ALA A 64 -0.18 -10.93 -9.05
N ASP A 65 0.03 -9.65 -8.75
CA ASP A 65 1.04 -8.79 -9.40
C ASP A 65 1.86 -8.02 -8.36
N ASN A 66 2.84 -8.70 -7.76
CA ASN A 66 3.74 -8.15 -6.73
C ASN A 66 3.01 -7.24 -5.72
N GLY A 67 2.01 -7.82 -5.04
CA GLY A 67 1.10 -7.10 -4.16
C GLY A 67 1.79 -6.24 -3.09
N TYR A 68 3.03 -6.59 -2.74
CA TYR A 68 3.89 -5.76 -1.88
C TYR A 68 4.17 -4.39 -2.48
N LEU A 69 4.81 -4.33 -3.65
CA LEU A 69 5.18 -3.06 -4.29
C LEU A 69 3.94 -2.24 -4.62
N ALA A 70 2.87 -2.88 -5.11
CA ALA A 70 1.64 -2.16 -5.41
C ALA A 70 0.96 -1.55 -4.16
N ALA A 71 1.04 -2.24 -3.01
CA ALA A 71 0.52 -1.71 -1.75
C ALA A 71 1.44 -0.61 -1.20
N MET A 72 2.76 -0.82 -1.27
CA MET A 72 3.76 0.11 -0.78
C MET A 72 3.77 1.40 -1.60
N ASP A 73 3.70 1.35 -2.93
CA ASP A 73 3.59 2.54 -3.80
C ASP A 73 2.43 3.43 -3.35
N ARG A 74 1.25 2.82 -3.11
CA ARG A 74 0.06 3.55 -2.69
C ARG A 74 0.21 4.13 -1.28
N TRP A 75 0.92 3.43 -0.39
CA TRP A 75 1.23 3.93 0.95
C TRP A 75 2.20 5.11 0.90
N VAL A 76 3.27 5.03 0.11
CA VAL A 76 4.26 6.09 -0.08
C VAL A 76 3.60 7.36 -0.60
N PHE A 77 2.69 7.26 -1.58
CA PHE A 77 1.93 8.42 -2.04
C PHE A 77 1.03 9.01 -0.96
N HIS A 78 0.38 8.16 -0.17
CA HIS A 78 -0.47 8.62 0.92
C HIS A 78 0.34 9.35 2.00
N LEU A 79 1.49 8.82 2.42
CA LEU A 79 2.40 9.48 3.34
C LEU A 79 2.88 10.82 2.77
N HIS A 80 3.37 10.84 1.53
CA HIS A 80 3.88 12.05 0.91
C HIS A 80 2.82 13.17 0.80
N GLU A 81 1.56 12.82 0.52
CA GLU A 81 0.48 13.79 0.36
C GLU A 81 -0.21 14.20 1.66
N GLN A 82 -0.38 13.27 2.62
CA GLN A 82 -1.19 13.48 3.83
C GLN A 82 -0.35 13.65 5.11
N HIS A 83 0.92 13.25 5.07
CA HIS A 83 1.86 13.26 6.18
C HIS A 83 3.20 13.85 5.72
N ALA A 84 3.17 15.07 5.19
CA ALA A 84 4.35 15.76 4.66
C ALA A 84 5.41 16.08 5.74
N ASP A 85 5.03 15.99 7.01
CA ASP A 85 5.88 16.09 8.19
C ASP A 85 6.66 14.80 8.48
N THR A 86 6.20 13.64 7.97
CA THR A 86 6.91 12.37 8.09
C THR A 86 8.05 12.30 7.07
N ASP A 87 9.25 11.97 7.55
CA ASP A 87 10.45 11.85 6.73
C ASP A 87 10.95 10.39 6.61
N ALA A 88 12.03 10.20 5.85
CA ALA A 88 12.62 8.87 5.62
C ALA A 88 13.23 8.23 6.88
N THR A 89 13.39 8.97 7.99
CA THR A 89 13.84 8.41 9.28
C THR A 89 12.70 7.70 10.00
N GLU A 90 11.48 8.23 9.88
CA GLU A 90 10.27 7.64 10.47
C GLU A 90 9.60 6.61 9.55
N ALA A 91 9.70 6.80 8.23
CA ALA A 91 9.15 5.90 7.21
C ALA A 91 10.18 5.65 6.10
N PRO A 92 11.02 4.60 6.23
CA PRO A 92 12.05 4.27 5.24
C PRO A 92 11.51 4.10 3.82
N CYS A 93 10.24 3.74 3.66
CA CYS A 93 9.59 3.62 2.35
C CYS A 93 9.56 4.92 1.54
N LEU A 94 9.67 6.09 2.18
CA LEU A 94 9.74 7.38 1.48
C LEU A 94 10.98 7.52 0.60
N ALA A 95 12.05 6.75 0.87
CA ALA A 95 13.21 6.66 -0.01
C ALA A 95 12.84 6.13 -1.41
N TYR A 96 11.76 5.36 -1.52
CA TYR A 96 11.29 4.76 -2.77
C TYR A 96 10.25 5.60 -3.52
N LEU A 97 10.06 6.87 -3.14
CA LEU A 97 9.07 7.75 -3.75
C LEU A 97 9.30 7.94 -5.25
N ALA A 98 10.56 8.17 -5.66
CA ALA A 98 10.91 8.38 -7.06
C ALA A 98 10.61 7.13 -7.90
N GLU A 99 10.97 5.95 -7.41
CA GLU A 99 10.72 4.68 -8.09
C GLU A 99 9.22 4.35 -8.12
N ALA A 100 8.46 4.70 -7.08
CA ALA A 100 7.01 4.56 -7.06
C ALA A 100 6.35 5.47 -8.12
N GLN A 101 6.82 6.70 -8.26
CA GLN A 101 6.37 7.63 -9.31
C GLN A 101 6.69 7.09 -10.70
N GLN A 102 7.90 6.56 -10.91
CA GLN A 102 8.30 5.95 -12.17
C GLN A 102 7.39 4.77 -12.53
N ARG A 103 7.17 3.82 -11.61
CA ARG A 103 6.24 2.70 -11.84
C ARG A 103 4.83 3.16 -12.16
N LEU A 104 4.36 4.24 -11.53
CA LEU A 104 3.05 4.80 -11.84
C LEU A 104 3.00 5.39 -13.25
N HIS A 105 4.06 6.07 -13.68
CA HIS A 105 4.18 6.60 -15.03
C HIS A 105 4.22 5.47 -16.06
N GLU A 106 5.06 4.45 -15.87
CA GLU A 106 5.15 3.27 -16.72
C GLU A 106 3.79 2.58 -16.86
N ARG A 107 3.07 2.34 -15.75
CA ARG A 107 1.72 1.77 -15.78
C ARG A 107 0.71 2.64 -16.55
N ARG A 108 0.83 3.96 -16.51
CA ARG A 108 -0.04 4.86 -17.30
C ARG A 108 0.27 4.74 -18.78
N LEU A 109 1.56 4.73 -19.16
CA LEU A 109 2.00 4.53 -20.54
C LEU A 109 1.55 3.17 -21.08
N GLU A 110 1.67 2.11 -20.28
CA GLU A 110 1.18 0.78 -20.63
C GLU A 110 -0.34 0.76 -20.82
N GLN A 111 -1.10 1.44 -19.95
CA GLN A 111 -2.55 1.55 -20.09
C GLN A 111 -2.96 2.36 -21.33
N GLU A 112 -2.26 3.44 -21.63
CA GLU A 112 -2.45 4.24 -22.84
C GLU A 112 -2.12 3.44 -24.10
N ALA A 113 -0.99 2.73 -24.10
CA ALA A 113 -0.56 1.86 -25.20
C ALA A 113 -1.48 0.65 -25.38
N ARG A 114 -2.02 0.10 -24.30
CA ARG A 114 -2.96 -1.02 -24.32
C ARG A 114 -4.36 -0.61 -24.74
N GLY A 115 -4.61 0.70 -24.88
CA GLY A 115 -5.91 1.25 -25.25
C GLY A 115 -6.90 1.06 -24.11
N ARG A 116 -7.24 2.16 -23.44
CA ARG A 116 -8.54 2.24 -22.76
C ARG A 116 -9.66 1.92 -23.77
#